data_AF-H3GN13-F1
#
_entry.id   AF-H3GN13-F1
#
_cell.length_a   1.000
_cell.length_b   1.000
_cell.length_c   1.000
_cell.angle_alpha   90.00
_cell.angle_beta   90.00
_cell.angle_gamma   90.00
#
_symmetry.space_group_name_H-M   'P 1'
#
loop_
_entity.id
_entity.type
_entity.pdbx_description
1 polymer ?
#
loop_
_entity_poly.entity_id
_entity_poly.type
_entity_poly.pdbx_seq_one_letter_code
_entity_poly.pdbx_strand_id
1 'polypeptide(L)'
;MLRELASTLVTHNLEQCNMLLVTKKGYPDAASGQWKEMRRKDALRIYRERPSSARGGAPFSPSLLLLGTVDGTVEEVMYGVVATTDAALKIKSTCVNDGMLDTKMLCELTKPSMKDPFRHVGIKWKLYHGRDYVSLDSTGVLYSSKGERIGYNLSHSVAFSELPEFKTQGILRGNMSVCSVYRQKTPTTVECYRCRH
;
A
#
# COMPACT_ATOMS: atom_id res chain seq x y z
N MET A 1 13.02 0.18 -16.90
CA MET A 1 13.11 1.16 -15.80
C MET A 1 11.88 1.17 -14.87
N LEU A 2 10.73 1.78 -15.19
CA LEU A 2 9.61 1.91 -14.20
C LEU A 2 8.96 0.57 -13.79
N ARG A 3 8.80 -0.38 -14.72
CA ARG A 3 8.29 -1.73 -14.40
C ARG A 3 9.25 -2.50 -13.48
N GLU A 4 10.55 -2.35 -13.68
CA GLU A 4 11.59 -2.98 -12.84
C GLU A 4 11.59 -2.35 -11.46
N LEU A 5 11.52 -1.01 -11.36
CA LEU A 5 11.37 -0.31 -10.09
C LEU A 5 10.17 -0.80 -9.30
N ALA A 6 9.00 -0.96 -9.94
CA ALA A 6 7.82 -1.54 -9.30
C ALA A 6 8.12 -2.94 -8.75
N SER A 7 8.77 -3.80 -9.54
CA SER A 7 9.13 -5.15 -9.12
C SER A 7 10.09 -5.14 -7.92
N THR A 8 11.14 -4.32 -7.96
CA THR A 8 12.11 -4.17 -6.87
C THR A 8 11.45 -3.69 -5.59
N LEU A 9 10.57 -2.69 -5.68
CA LEU A 9 9.84 -2.15 -4.54
C LEU A 9 8.88 -3.20 -3.94
N VAL A 10 8.18 -3.97 -4.78
CA VAL A 10 7.30 -5.05 -4.30
C VAL A 10 8.11 -6.11 -3.56
N THR A 11 9.22 -6.58 -4.14
CA THR A 11 10.09 -7.59 -3.50
C THR A 11 10.65 -7.08 -2.19
N HIS A 12 11.21 -5.86 -2.17
CA HIS A 12 11.75 -5.25 -0.96
C HIS A 12 10.70 -5.13 0.14
N ASN A 13 9.49 -4.64 -0.20
CA ASN A 13 8.42 -4.53 0.79
C ASN A 13 7.97 -5.91 1.28
N LEU A 14 7.91 -6.93 0.42
CA LEU A 14 7.53 -8.29 0.80
C LEU A 14 8.56 -8.91 1.75
N GLU A 15 9.86 -8.68 1.53
CA GLU A 15 10.93 -9.08 2.43
C GLU A 15 10.81 -8.40 3.79
N GLN A 16 10.53 -7.08 3.82
CA GLN A 16 10.25 -6.37 5.07
C GLN A 16 9.02 -6.95 5.80
N CYS A 17 7.97 -7.31 5.07
CA CYS A 17 6.79 -8.00 5.64
C CYS A 17 7.16 -9.37 6.25
N ASN A 18 8.11 -10.09 5.64
CA ASN A 18 8.57 -11.40 6.13
C ASN A 18 9.46 -11.28 7.35
N MET A 19 10.25 -10.21 7.44
CA MET A 19 11.13 -9.94 8.56
C MET A 19 10.39 -9.41 9.78
N LEU A 20 9.19 -8.86 9.62
CA LEU A 20 8.42 -8.36 10.73
C LEU A 20 7.99 -9.50 11.65
N LEU A 21 8.58 -9.49 12.83
CA LEU A 21 8.25 -10.40 13.90
C LEU A 21 6.86 -10.03 14.42
N VAL A 22 5.87 -10.82 14.02
CA VAL A 22 4.50 -10.74 14.53
C VAL A 22 4.32 -11.89 15.53
N THR A 23 3.87 -11.54 16.73
CA THR A 23 3.54 -12.52 17.77
C THR A 23 2.42 -13.46 17.30
N LYS A 24 2.27 -14.63 17.93
CA LYS A 24 1.16 -15.57 17.65
C LYS A 24 -0.23 -14.92 17.74
N LYS A 25 -0.37 -13.81 18.48
CA LYS A 25 -1.62 -13.04 18.66
C LYS A 25 -1.80 -11.91 17.63
N GLY A 26 -0.93 -11.80 16.62
CA GLY A 26 -1.03 -10.80 15.55
C GLY A 26 -0.56 -9.40 15.95
N TYR A 27 0.22 -9.27 17.02
CA TYR A 27 0.84 -7.99 17.43
C TYR A 27 2.26 -7.88 16.90
N PRO A 28 2.73 -6.69 16.51
CA PRO A 28 4.15 -6.48 16.28
C PRO A 28 4.91 -6.78 17.58
N ASP A 29 6.12 -7.31 17.47
CA ASP A 29 6.90 -7.72 18.63
C ASP A 29 7.04 -6.58 19.67
N ALA A 30 6.46 -6.83 20.85
CA ALA A 30 6.38 -5.89 21.96
C ALA A 30 7.75 -5.57 22.56
N ALA A 31 8.76 -6.43 22.35
CA ALA A 31 10.13 -6.21 22.82
C ALA A 31 10.76 -4.94 22.22
N SER A 32 10.32 -4.52 21.02
CA SER A 32 10.87 -3.36 20.33
C SER A 32 10.42 -2.02 20.92
N GLY A 33 9.26 -1.96 21.59
CA GLY A 33 8.63 -0.70 22.01
C GLY A 33 8.35 0.29 20.87
N GLN A 34 8.60 -0.10 19.61
CA GLN A 34 8.67 0.75 18.44
C GLN A 34 7.28 1.13 17.92
N TRP A 35 6.27 0.29 18.15
CA TRP A 35 4.94 0.47 17.58
C TRP A 35 3.92 0.88 18.64
N LYS A 36 3.23 1.99 18.41
CA LYS A 36 2.09 2.43 19.22
C LYS A 36 0.79 2.16 18.46
N GLU A 37 -0.10 1.34 19.02
CA GLU A 37 -1.45 1.18 18.48
C GLU A 37 -2.19 2.52 18.51
N MET A 38 -2.77 2.90 17.36
CA MET A 38 -3.53 4.13 17.20
C MET A 38 -5.02 3.86 17.08
N ARG A 39 -5.38 2.83 16.32
CA ARG A 39 -6.77 2.49 16.02
C ARG A 39 -6.92 0.99 15.85
N ARG A 40 -8.11 0.50 16.19
CA ARG A 40 -8.55 -0.86 15.93
C ARG A 40 -9.96 -0.83 15.38
N LYS A 41 -10.19 -1.62 14.34
CA LYS A 41 -11.51 -1.88 13.77
C LYS A 41 -11.57 -3.37 13.46
N ASP A 42 -12.49 -4.08 14.09
CA ASP A 42 -12.62 -5.54 13.99
C ASP A 42 -11.28 -6.25 14.31
N ALA A 43 -10.79 -7.07 13.38
CA ALA A 43 -9.51 -7.74 13.46
C ALA A 43 -8.34 -6.93 12.88
N LEU A 44 -8.58 -5.73 12.34
CA LEU A 44 -7.55 -4.83 11.80
C LEU A 44 -7.08 -3.83 12.85
N ARG A 45 -5.76 -3.63 12.92
CA ARG A 45 -5.10 -2.69 13.84
C ARG A 45 -4.14 -1.81 13.07
N ILE A 46 -4.11 -0.52 13.41
CA ILE A 46 -3.19 0.47 12.86
C ILE A 46 -2.23 0.90 13.97
N TYR A 47 -0.95 0.81 13.68
CA TYR A 47 0.14 1.22 14.53
C TYR A 47 0.90 2.37 13.89
N ARG A 48 1.48 3.22 14.72
CA ARG A 48 2.40 4.28 14.34
C ARG A 48 3.75 4.02 14.97
N GLU A 49 4.79 4.18 14.16
CA GLU A 49 6.17 4.09 14.61
C GLU A 49 6.49 5.21 15.62
N ARG A 50 7.15 4.84 16.72
CA ARG A 50 7.69 5.76 17.70
C ARG A 50 9.09 6.22 17.27
N PRO A 51 9.44 7.48 17.54
CA PRO A 51 10.81 7.92 17.34
C PRO A 51 11.73 7.08 18.25
N SER A 52 12.85 6.62 17.69
CA SER A 52 13.89 5.97 18.49
C SER A 52 14.61 7.01 19.34
N SER A 53 14.94 6.66 20.59
CA SER A 53 15.70 7.51 21.51
C SER A 53 17.10 7.87 21.01
N ALA A 54 17.63 7.14 20.03
CA ALA A 54 18.93 7.41 19.39
C ALA A 54 18.88 8.49 18.28
N ARG A 55 17.69 9.02 17.94
CA ARG A 55 17.53 10.01 16.87
C ARG A 55 17.92 11.40 17.38
N GLY A 56 19.20 11.76 17.26
CA GLY A 56 19.73 13.08 17.61
C GLY A 56 19.14 14.22 16.80
N GLY A 57 17.92 14.66 17.13
CA GLY A 57 17.28 15.90 16.66
C GLY A 57 16.79 15.92 15.20
N ALA A 58 17.07 14.90 14.38
CA ALA A 58 16.66 14.87 12.98
C ALA A 58 15.13 14.79 12.81
N PRO A 59 14.56 15.40 11.73
CA PRO A 59 13.13 15.29 11.43
C PRO A 59 12.68 13.83 11.34
N PHE A 60 11.62 13.49 12.07
CA PHE A 60 11.06 12.14 12.10
C PHE A 60 9.72 12.08 11.36
N SER A 61 9.71 11.36 10.24
CA SER A 61 8.47 10.92 9.58
C SER A 61 8.11 9.52 10.11
N PRO A 62 7.03 9.38 10.89
CA PRO A 62 6.64 8.09 11.45
C PRO A 62 6.04 7.19 10.38
N SER A 63 6.53 5.95 10.31
CA SER A 63 5.89 4.92 9.49
C SER A 63 4.53 4.52 10.10
N LEU A 64 3.58 4.12 9.25
CA LEU A 64 2.34 3.47 9.69
C LEU A 64 2.36 1.99 9.30
N LEU A 65 1.91 1.16 10.22
CA LEU A 65 1.78 -0.28 10.03
C LEU A 65 0.34 -0.69 10.29
N LEU A 66 -0.28 -1.41 9.36
CA LEU A 66 -1.54 -2.09 9.59
C LEU A 66 -1.31 -3.60 9.59
N LEU A 67 -1.88 -4.26 10.60
CA LEU A 67 -1.88 -5.71 10.75
C LEU A 67 -3.28 -6.20 11.11
N GLY A 68 -3.64 -7.37 10.61
CA GLY A 68 -4.88 -8.03 11.02
C GLY A 68 -5.34 -9.07 10.03
N THR A 69 -6.60 -9.44 10.13
CA THR A 69 -7.22 -10.40 9.22
C THR A 69 -8.56 -9.86 8.69
N VAL A 70 -8.94 -10.34 7.51
CA VAL A 70 -10.28 -10.16 6.93
C VAL A 70 -10.81 -11.52 6.49
N ASP A 71 -12.13 -11.66 6.47
CA ASP A 71 -12.79 -12.88 6.00
C ASP A 71 -12.81 -12.93 4.47
N GLY A 72 -12.66 -14.13 3.91
CA GLY A 72 -12.64 -14.42 2.48
C GLY A 72 -11.32 -14.98 1.98
N THR A 73 -11.11 -14.83 0.67
CA THR A 73 -9.97 -15.31 -0.10
C THR A 73 -9.11 -14.15 -0.59
N VAL A 74 -7.83 -14.43 -0.88
CA VAL A 74 -6.93 -13.44 -1.46
C VAL A 74 -7.51 -12.87 -2.76
N GLU A 75 -8.17 -13.70 -3.56
CA GLU A 75 -8.81 -13.34 -4.82
C GLU A 75 -9.94 -12.33 -4.61
N GLU A 76 -10.83 -12.57 -3.65
CA GLU A 76 -11.91 -11.63 -3.30
C GLU A 76 -11.34 -10.28 -2.84
N VAL A 77 -10.30 -10.30 -2.01
CA VAL A 77 -9.59 -9.06 -1.62
C VAL A 77 -9.00 -8.37 -2.85
N MET A 78 -8.34 -9.13 -3.74
CA MET A 78 -7.68 -8.58 -4.91
C MET A 78 -8.66 -8.00 -5.94
N TYR A 79 -9.89 -8.51 -6.05
CA TYR A 79 -10.95 -7.90 -6.86
C TYR A 79 -11.37 -6.53 -6.32
N GLY A 80 -11.36 -6.31 -5.00
CA GLY A 80 -11.59 -4.98 -4.42
C GLY A 80 -10.38 -4.04 -4.53
N VAL A 81 -9.18 -4.60 -4.68
CA VAL A 81 -7.93 -3.84 -4.74
C VAL A 81 -7.63 -3.33 -6.15
N VAL A 82 -7.83 -4.18 -7.17
CA VAL A 82 -7.49 -3.86 -8.56
C VAL A 82 -8.45 -2.79 -9.09
N ALA A 83 -7.88 -1.67 -9.53
CA ALA A 83 -8.64 -0.57 -10.12
C ALA A 83 -7.76 0.09 -11.19
N THR A 84 -8.12 -0.16 -12.45
CA THR A 84 -7.32 0.20 -13.63
C THR A 84 -7.92 1.34 -14.45
N THR A 85 -9.05 1.91 -14.03
CA THR A 85 -9.65 3.08 -14.67
C THR A 85 -9.92 4.16 -13.64
N ASP A 86 -10.02 5.42 -14.09
CA ASP A 86 -10.36 6.56 -13.23
C ASP A 86 -11.68 6.31 -12.50
N ALA A 87 -12.69 5.80 -13.21
CA ALA A 87 -13.99 5.45 -12.64
C ALA A 87 -13.88 4.34 -11.57
N ALA A 88 -13.15 3.25 -11.85
CA ALA A 88 -12.96 2.18 -10.89
C ALA A 88 -12.19 2.65 -9.64
N LEU A 89 -11.21 3.54 -9.80
CA LEU A 89 -10.47 4.13 -8.68
C LEU A 89 -11.35 5.03 -7.82
N LYS A 90 -12.25 5.83 -8.43
CA LYS A 90 -13.23 6.64 -7.69
C LYS A 90 -14.21 5.76 -6.93
N ILE A 91 -14.75 4.71 -7.55
CA ILE A 91 -15.62 3.73 -6.88
C ILE A 91 -14.88 3.10 -5.69
N LYS A 92 -13.68 2.60 -5.91
CA LYS A 92 -12.84 2.02 -4.86
C LYS A 92 -12.65 3.00 -3.70
N SER A 93 -12.28 4.25 -3.98
CA SER A 93 -12.08 5.29 -2.97
C SER A 93 -13.34 5.56 -2.14
N THR A 94 -14.50 5.67 -2.79
CA THR A 94 -15.78 5.82 -2.09
C THR A 94 -16.08 4.64 -1.18
N CYS A 95 -15.84 3.40 -1.65
CA CYS A 95 -16.06 2.19 -0.86
C CYS A 95 -15.14 2.11 0.37
N VAL A 96 -13.87 2.50 0.25
CA VAL A 96 -12.91 2.47 1.37
C VAL A 96 -12.92 3.75 2.21
N ASN A 97 -13.59 4.79 1.73
CA ASN A 97 -13.64 6.13 2.32
C ASN A 97 -12.25 6.67 2.70
N ASP A 98 -11.32 6.69 1.75
CA ASP A 98 -9.94 7.13 1.98
C ASP A 98 -9.72 8.64 1.79
N GLY A 99 -10.78 9.38 1.48
CA GLY A 99 -10.76 10.85 1.33
C GLY A 99 -10.11 11.35 0.04
N MET A 100 -9.87 10.47 -0.96
CA MET A 100 -9.42 10.90 -2.28
C MET A 100 -10.52 11.73 -2.97
N LEU A 101 -10.15 12.91 -3.43
CA LEU A 101 -11.05 13.85 -4.09
C LEU A 101 -11.13 13.59 -5.60
N ASP A 102 -9.98 13.31 -6.21
CA ASP A 102 -9.91 13.03 -7.65
C ASP A 102 -8.70 12.15 -7.99
N THR A 103 -8.74 11.55 -9.18
CA THR A 103 -7.65 10.73 -9.69
C THR A 103 -7.62 10.70 -11.21
N LYS A 104 -6.42 10.55 -11.76
CA LYS A 104 -6.19 10.36 -13.18
C LYS A 104 -5.13 9.30 -13.42
N MET A 105 -5.43 8.30 -14.24
CA MET A 105 -4.41 7.43 -14.82
C MET A 105 -3.64 8.21 -15.88
N LEU A 106 -2.36 8.47 -15.60
CA LEU A 106 -1.48 9.22 -16.50
C LEU A 106 -0.84 8.30 -17.55
N CYS A 107 -0.52 7.06 -17.16
CA CYS A 107 0.12 6.09 -18.04
C CYS A 107 -0.20 4.67 -17.57
N GLU A 108 -0.67 3.81 -18.48
CA GLU A 108 -0.79 2.37 -18.24
C GLU A 108 0.47 1.67 -18.75
N LEU A 109 1.28 1.12 -17.83
CA LEU A 109 2.49 0.40 -18.17
C LEU A 109 2.22 -1.09 -18.35
N THR A 110 1.30 -1.69 -17.59
CA THR A 110 0.89 -3.09 -17.72
C THR A 110 -0.59 -3.19 -17.48
N LYS A 111 -1.32 -3.76 -18.45
CA LYS A 111 -2.76 -3.99 -18.37
C LYS A 111 -3.06 -5.39 -17.84
N PRO A 112 -4.13 -5.55 -17.03
CA PRO A 112 -4.65 -6.87 -16.69
C PRO A 112 -5.02 -7.70 -17.91
N SER A 113 -4.92 -9.02 -17.78
CA SER A 113 -5.33 -9.97 -18.81
C SER A 113 -6.24 -11.04 -18.22
N MET A 114 -6.91 -11.83 -19.08
CA MET A 114 -7.71 -12.97 -18.61
C MET A 114 -6.89 -14.00 -17.82
N LYS A 115 -5.59 -14.16 -18.15
CA LYS A 115 -4.68 -15.09 -17.46
C LYS A 115 -4.16 -14.52 -16.15
N ASP A 116 -4.03 -13.21 -16.07
CA ASP A 116 -3.50 -12.50 -14.92
C ASP A 116 -4.34 -11.23 -14.66
N PRO A 117 -5.52 -11.38 -14.03
CA PRO A 117 -6.51 -10.31 -13.92
C PRO A 117 -6.13 -9.26 -12.87
N PHE A 118 -5.18 -9.56 -11.99
CA PHE A 118 -4.77 -8.66 -10.91
C PHE A 118 -3.49 -7.88 -11.25
N ARG A 119 -2.76 -8.30 -12.29
CA ARG A 119 -1.51 -7.66 -12.71
C ARG A 119 -1.77 -6.36 -13.43
N HIS A 120 -1.44 -5.27 -12.76
CA HIS A 120 -1.49 -3.93 -13.34
C HIS A 120 -0.30 -3.12 -12.86
N VAL A 121 0.28 -2.32 -13.75
CA VAL A 121 1.31 -1.33 -13.41
C VAL A 121 0.97 -0.05 -14.15
N GLY A 122 0.98 1.09 -13.46
CA GLY A 122 0.70 2.37 -14.09
C GLY A 122 1.09 3.57 -13.23
N ILE A 123 1.08 4.74 -13.84
CA ILE A 123 1.28 6.02 -13.15
C ILE A 123 -0.07 6.66 -12.91
N LYS A 124 -0.32 7.05 -11.66
CA LYS A 124 -1.58 7.67 -11.24
C LYS A 124 -1.30 8.99 -10.55
N TRP A 125 -2.08 10.00 -10.90
CA TRP A 125 -2.24 11.22 -10.13
C TRP A 125 -3.44 11.06 -9.19
N LYS A 126 -3.31 11.49 -7.94
CA LYS A 126 -4.36 11.44 -6.92
C LYS A 126 -4.39 12.74 -6.15
N LEU A 127 -5.58 13.30 -5.96
CA LEU A 127 -5.81 14.53 -5.22
C LEU A 127 -6.49 14.23 -3.89
N TYR A 128 -5.99 14.86 -2.84
CA TYR A 128 -6.57 14.92 -1.50
C TYR A 128 -6.66 16.38 -1.05
N HIS A 129 -7.28 16.64 0.09
CA HIS A 129 -7.38 17.99 0.65
C HIS A 129 -5.99 18.61 0.86
N GLY A 130 -5.66 19.61 0.04
CA GLY A 130 -4.41 20.39 0.10
C GLY A 130 -3.15 19.67 -0.41
N ARG A 131 -3.25 18.45 -0.93
CA ARG A 131 -2.10 17.69 -1.43
C ARG A 131 -2.44 16.82 -2.64
N ASP A 132 -1.51 16.75 -3.58
CA ASP A 132 -1.56 15.78 -4.68
C ASP A 132 -0.38 14.81 -4.62
N TYR A 133 -0.54 13.65 -5.25
CA TYR A 133 0.49 12.62 -5.35
C TYR A 133 0.55 12.12 -6.79
N VAL A 134 1.78 11.93 -7.28
CA VAL A 134 2.03 11.20 -8.52
C VAL A 134 2.77 9.93 -8.15
N SER A 135 2.13 8.78 -8.35
CA SER A 135 2.63 7.50 -7.91
C SER A 135 2.71 6.47 -9.02
N LEU A 136 3.77 5.65 -8.96
CA LEU A 136 3.84 4.35 -9.58
C LEU A 136 3.00 3.38 -8.75
N ASP A 137 1.92 2.91 -9.34
CA ASP A 137 1.02 1.93 -8.74
C ASP A 137 1.23 0.56 -9.39
N SER A 138 1.36 -0.47 -8.56
CA SER A 138 1.53 -1.86 -9.01
C SER A 138 0.65 -2.78 -8.19
N THR A 139 -0.12 -3.64 -8.85
CA THR A 139 -0.94 -4.68 -8.20
C THR A 139 -0.66 -6.01 -8.86
N GLY A 140 -0.85 -7.09 -8.10
CA GLY A 140 -0.73 -8.43 -8.64
C GLY A 140 -0.78 -9.49 -7.57
N VAL A 141 -0.50 -10.72 -8.00
CA VAL A 141 -0.36 -11.88 -7.13
C VAL A 141 1.00 -12.51 -7.36
N LEU A 142 1.64 -12.93 -6.27
CA LEU A 142 2.88 -13.69 -6.25
C LEU A 142 2.65 -15.01 -5.51
N TYR A 143 3.57 -15.96 -5.69
CA TYR A 143 3.61 -17.19 -4.94
C TYR A 143 4.84 -17.19 -4.04
N SER A 144 4.66 -17.59 -2.77
CA SER A 144 5.78 -17.81 -1.86
C SER A 144 6.54 -19.08 -2.27
N SER A 145 7.75 -19.27 -1.75
CA SER A 145 8.53 -20.50 -1.97
C SER A 145 7.81 -21.76 -1.48
N LYS A 146 6.83 -21.62 -0.60
CA LYS A 146 5.96 -22.69 -0.10
C LYS A 146 4.68 -22.88 -0.93
N GLY A 147 4.53 -22.15 -2.03
CA GLY A 147 3.34 -22.18 -2.89
C GLY A 147 2.16 -21.35 -2.38
N GLU A 148 2.34 -20.59 -1.30
CA GLU A 148 1.27 -19.74 -0.75
C GLU A 148 0.98 -18.56 -1.69
N ARG A 149 -0.29 -18.30 -1.95
CA ARG A 149 -0.74 -17.18 -2.80
C ARG A 149 -0.71 -15.87 -2.01
N ILE A 150 -0.06 -14.86 -2.57
CA ILE A 150 0.15 -13.56 -1.94
C ILE A 150 -0.31 -12.45 -2.88
N GLY A 151 -1.38 -11.74 -2.52
CA GLY A 151 -1.81 -10.53 -3.21
C GLY A 151 -1.00 -9.31 -2.75
N TYR A 152 -0.78 -8.35 -3.64
CA TYR A 152 -0.12 -7.09 -3.28
C TYR A 152 -0.71 -5.87 -3.97
N ASN A 153 -0.54 -4.70 -3.33
CA ASN A 153 -0.82 -3.39 -3.88
C ASN A 153 0.20 -2.36 -3.40
N LEU A 154 1.04 -1.90 -4.31
CA LEU A 154 2.05 -0.88 -4.13
C LEU A 154 1.57 0.45 -4.73
N SER A 155 1.84 1.54 -4.02
CA SER A 155 1.74 2.91 -4.52
C SER A 155 2.95 3.69 -4.02
N HIS A 156 3.86 4.05 -4.92
CA HIS A 156 5.11 4.72 -4.60
C HIS A 156 5.25 6.02 -5.37
N SER A 157 5.45 7.13 -4.68
CA SER A 157 5.58 8.44 -5.32
C SER A 157 6.85 8.50 -6.16
N VAL A 158 6.72 8.98 -7.38
CA VAL A 158 7.84 9.13 -8.32
C VAL A 158 7.86 10.57 -8.81
N ALA A 159 9.05 11.16 -8.91
CA ALA A 159 9.21 12.52 -9.40
C ALA A 159 9.16 12.52 -10.93
N PHE A 160 8.32 13.37 -11.49
CA PHE A 160 8.29 13.69 -12.92
C PHE A 160 8.45 15.19 -13.06
N SER A 161 9.53 15.62 -13.71
CA SER A 161 9.84 17.03 -13.97
C SER A 161 8.80 17.70 -14.86
N GLU A 162 8.13 16.93 -15.71
CA GLU A 162 7.19 17.40 -16.72
C GLU A 162 5.80 17.70 -16.14
N LEU A 163 5.50 17.22 -14.93
CA LEU A 163 4.19 17.41 -14.30
C LEU A 163 4.18 18.70 -13.48
N PRO A 164 3.27 19.65 -13.80
CA PRO A 164 3.20 20.91 -13.08
C PRO A 164 2.84 20.69 -11.61
N GLU A 165 3.27 21.63 -10.78
CA GLU A 165 2.84 21.73 -9.39
C GLU A 165 1.69 22.74 -9.30
N PHE A 166 0.71 22.44 -8.45
CA PHE A 166 -0.48 23.27 -8.25
C PHE A 166 -0.33 24.20 -7.04
N LYS A 167 0.89 24.73 -6.83
CA LYS A 167 1.23 25.58 -5.67
C LYS A 167 0.39 26.85 -5.61
N THR A 168 0.06 27.45 -6.75
CA THR A 168 -0.77 28.66 -6.82
C THR A 168 -2.22 28.41 -6.41
N GLN A 169 -2.69 27.16 -6.48
CA GLN A 169 -3.98 26.70 -5.97
C GLN A 169 -3.90 26.18 -4.52
N GLY A 170 -2.76 26.36 -3.83
CA GLY A 170 -2.55 25.90 -2.46
C GLY A 170 -2.40 24.37 -2.32
N ILE A 171 -2.14 23.66 -3.41
CA ILE A 171 -1.96 22.21 -3.41
C ILE A 171 -0.46 21.90 -3.39
N LEU A 172 -0.04 21.10 -2.40
CA LEU A 172 1.36 20.70 -2.24
C LEU A 172 1.59 19.27 -2.75
N ARG A 173 2.59 19.09 -3.62
CA ARG A 173 3.04 17.76 -4.07
C ARG A 173 3.61 16.97 -2.91
N GLY A 174 2.91 15.91 -2.54
CA GLY A 174 3.31 14.98 -1.51
C GLY A 174 4.25 13.89 -2.03
N ASN A 175 4.99 13.29 -1.11
CA ASN A 175 5.72 12.05 -1.32
C ASN A 175 5.19 11.01 -0.33
N MET A 176 5.00 9.78 -0.80
CA MET A 176 4.48 8.66 -0.04
C MET A 176 4.90 7.34 -0.71
N SER A 177 5.25 6.36 0.11
CA SER A 177 5.40 4.96 -0.32
C SER A 177 4.53 4.05 0.53
N VAL A 178 3.58 3.36 -0.09
CA VAL A 178 2.65 2.44 0.57
C VAL A 178 2.66 1.09 -0.12
N CYS A 179 2.85 0.02 0.65
CA CYS A 179 2.67 -1.34 0.18
C CYS A 179 1.69 -2.08 1.08
N SER A 180 0.71 -2.75 0.47
CA SER A 180 -0.20 -3.68 1.14
C SER A 180 0.04 -5.09 0.61
N VAL A 181 0.11 -6.06 1.51
CA VAL A 181 0.34 -7.48 1.24
C VAL A 181 -0.79 -8.29 1.88
N TYR A 182 -1.33 -9.24 1.14
CA TYR A 182 -2.47 -10.06 1.52
C TYR A 182 -2.08 -11.54 1.40
N ARG A 183 -2.10 -12.27 2.51
CA ARG A 183 -1.69 -13.68 2.57
C ARG A 183 -2.84 -14.57 2.96
N GLN A 184 -3.07 -15.66 2.24
CA GLN A 184 -4.08 -16.63 2.62
C GLN A 184 -3.64 -17.33 3.92
N LYS A 185 -4.42 -17.19 5.00
CA LYS A 185 -4.12 -17.78 6.31
C LYS A 185 -4.88 -19.08 6.55
N THR A 186 -6.15 -19.10 6.19
CA THR A 186 -7.04 -20.27 6.16
C THR A 186 -7.84 -20.23 4.85
N PRO A 187 -8.64 -21.24 4.48
CA PRO A 187 -9.48 -21.17 3.29
C PRO A 187 -10.48 -19.99 3.26
N THR A 188 -10.76 -19.37 4.41
CA THR A 188 -11.77 -18.31 4.56
C THR A 188 -11.24 -17.06 5.26
N THR A 189 -9.93 -16.93 5.44
CA THR A 189 -9.33 -15.78 6.13
C THR A 189 -8.03 -15.36 5.47
N VAL A 190 -7.90 -14.05 5.24
CA VAL A 190 -6.73 -13.40 4.67
C VAL A 190 -6.05 -12.55 5.72
N GLU A 191 -4.76 -12.76 5.92
CA GLU A 191 -3.91 -11.88 6.70
C GLU A 191 -3.53 -10.65 5.89
N CYS A 192 -3.74 -9.48 6.48
CA CYS A 192 -3.49 -8.18 5.87
C CYS A 192 -2.29 -7.52 6.55
N TYR A 193 -1.34 -7.10 5.72
CA TYR A 193 -0.22 -6.29 6.09
C TYR A 193 -0.23 -5.01 5.26
N ARG A 194 0.00 -3.85 5.86
CA ARG A 194 0.26 -2.64 5.09
C ARG A 194 1.27 -1.74 5.78
N CYS A 195 2.31 -1.35 5.05
CA CYS A 195 3.28 -0.37 5.49
C CYS A 195 3.11 0.93 4.71
N ARG A 196 3.26 2.05 5.41
CA ARG A 196 3.44 3.37 4.82
C ARG A 196 4.74 3.97 5.36
N HIS A 197 5.64 4.31 4.45
CA HIS A 197 6.86 5.07 4.70
C HIS A 197 6.68 6.52 4.22
#